data_AF-A0A286AX14-F1
#
_entry.id   AF-A0A286AX14-F1
#
_cell.length_a   1.000
_cell.length_b   1.000
_cell.length_c   1.000
_cell.angle_alpha   90.00
_cell.angle_beta   90.00
_cell.angle_gamma   90.00
#
_symmetry.space_group_name_H-M   'P 1'
#
loop_
_entity.id
_entity.type
_entity.pdbx_description
1 polymer ?
#
loop_
_entity_poly.entity_id
_entity_poly.type
_entity_poly.pdbx_seq_one_letter_code
_entity_poly.pdbx_strand_id
1 'polypeptide(L)'
;MAQEQDDLIWRTAWEWVRREHDRENFGEGSRVEMVTWLLADPAHRKAYDKAARLWLLAGLVPPTIDVDAWKKTRNRASPEDAAPSDDDA
;
A
#
# COMPACT_ATOMS: atom_id res chain seq x y z
N MET A 1 -28.36 5.51 11.02
CA MET A 1 -27.86 4.37 10.23
C MET A 1 -26.72 4.74 9.27
N ALA A 2 -26.91 5.58 8.23
CA ALA A 2 -25.82 5.87 7.27
C ALA A 2 -24.61 6.56 7.91
N GLN A 3 -24.84 7.55 8.79
CA GLN A 3 -23.78 8.24 9.51
C GLN A 3 -22.97 7.31 10.43
N GLU A 4 -23.64 6.40 11.15
CA GLU A 4 -22.98 5.43 12.03
C GLU A 4 -22.14 4.43 11.23
N GLN A 5 -22.62 4.04 10.05
CA GLN A 5 -21.88 3.19 9.13
C GLN A 5 -20.63 3.91 8.57
N ASP A 6 -20.77 5.18 8.19
CA ASP A 6 -19.65 6.01 7.75
C ASP A 6 -18.61 6.20 8.86
N ASP A 7 -19.05 6.38 10.10
CA ASP A 7 -18.17 6.50 11.27
C ASP A 7 -17.42 5.19 11.55
N LEU A 8 -18.07 4.02 11.39
CA LEU A 8 -17.43 2.71 11.50
C LEU A 8 -16.39 2.48 10.41
N ILE A 9 -16.72 2.85 9.17
CA ILE A 9 -15.80 2.78 8.03
C ILE A 9 -14.59 3.70 8.27
N TRP A 10 -14.85 4.92 8.76
CA TRP A 10 -13.81 5.89 9.09
C TRP A 10 -12.88 5.39 10.19
N ARG A 11 -13.42 4.85 11.28
CA ARG A 11 -12.62 4.29 12.39
C ARG A 11 -11.77 3.12 11.92
N THR A 12 -12.34 2.19 11.16
CA THR A 12 -11.62 1.05 10.59
C THR A 12 -10.47 1.50 9.67
N ALA A 13 -10.71 2.51 8.83
CA ALA A 13 -9.67 3.10 7.99
C ALA A 13 -8.49 3.66 8.81
N TRP A 14 -8.78 4.38 9.90
CA TRP A 14 -7.74 4.93 10.79
C TRP A 14 -6.95 3.85 11.53
N GLU A 15 -7.58 2.75 11.92
CA GLU A 15 -6.89 1.61 12.52
C GLU A 15 -5.93 0.96 11.53
N TRP A 16 -6.35 0.78 10.27
CA TRP A 16 -5.47 0.25 9.23
C TRP A 16 -4.25 1.14 8.98
N VAL A 17 -4.44 2.46 8.84
CA VAL A 17 -3.34 3.41 8.65
C VAL A 17 -2.37 3.37 9.85
N ARG A 18 -2.89 3.33 11.08
CA ARG A 18 -2.05 3.25 12.28
C ARG A 18 -1.26 1.95 12.33
N ARG A 19 -1.91 0.82 12.03
CA ARG A 19 -1.27 -0.51 11.99
C ARG A 19 -0.22 -0.60 10.89
N GLU A 20 -0.49 -0.09 9.69
CA GLU A 20 0.49 -0.07 8.59
C GLU A 20 1.78 0.66 8.98
N HIS A 21 1.64 1.74 9.76
CA HIS A 21 2.76 2.53 10.25
C HIS A 21 3.43 1.98 11.52
N ASP A 22 2.75 1.12 12.29
CA ASP A 22 3.29 0.37 13.43
C ASP A 22 4.07 -0.87 12.93
N ARG A 23 5.25 -0.62 12.35
CA ARG A 23 6.06 -1.61 11.60
C ARG A 23 6.37 -2.91 12.35
N GLU A 24 6.29 -2.93 13.67
CA GLU A 24 6.53 -4.13 14.47
C GLU A 24 5.38 -5.15 14.39
N ASN A 25 4.17 -4.72 14.04
CA ASN A 25 2.97 -5.58 14.04
C ASN A 25 2.32 -5.74 12.65
N PHE A 26 2.88 -5.15 11.59
CA PHE A 26 2.28 -5.17 10.25
C PHE A 26 2.93 -6.19 9.32
N GLY A 27 2.52 -7.45 9.49
CA GLY A 27 2.96 -8.58 8.67
C GLY A 27 2.19 -8.72 7.35
N GLU A 28 2.59 -9.72 6.57
CA GLU A 28 1.96 -10.04 5.26
C GLU A 28 0.48 -10.44 5.40
N GLY A 29 0.10 -11.16 6.47
CA GLY A 29 -1.30 -11.51 6.76
C GLY A 29 -2.18 -10.28 6.96
N SER A 30 -1.69 -9.29 7.72
CA SER A 30 -2.42 -8.03 7.95
C SER A 30 -2.57 -7.19 6.68
N ARG A 31 -1.58 -7.25 5.77
CA ARG A 31 -1.69 -6.61 4.45
C ARG A 31 -2.79 -7.24 3.60
N VAL A 32 -2.88 -8.57 3.60
CA VAL A 32 -3.94 -9.29 2.86
C VAL A 32 -5.31 -8.90 3.39
N GLU A 33 -5.50 -8.91 4.71
CA GLU A 33 -6.77 -8.49 5.34
C GLU A 33 -7.14 -7.04 5.01
N MET A 34 -6.18 -6.12 5.06
CA MET A 34 -6.38 -4.73 4.69
C MET A 34 -6.82 -4.60 3.23
N VAL A 35 -6.14 -5.28 2.30
CA VAL A 35 -6.48 -5.25 0.89
C VAL A 35 -7.86 -5.86 0.64
N THR A 36 -8.20 -6.97 1.30
CA THR A 36 -9.54 -7.56 1.23
C THR A 36 -10.61 -6.58 1.71
N TRP A 37 -10.38 -5.88 2.82
CA TRP A 37 -11.31 -4.87 3.32
C TRP A 37 -11.49 -3.69 2.35
N LEU A 38 -10.40 -3.21 1.74
CA LEU A 38 -10.42 -2.12 0.75
C LEU A 38 -11.15 -2.49 -0.54
N LEU A 39 -11.05 -3.76 -0.96
CA LEU A 39 -11.72 -4.27 -2.16
C LEU A 39 -13.19 -4.60 -1.94
N ALA A 40 -13.62 -4.79 -0.69
CA ALA A 40 -15.00 -5.13 -0.35
C ALA A 40 -16.00 -4.00 -0.66
N ASP A 41 -15.61 -2.73 -0.51
CA ASP A 41 -16.49 -1.59 -0.78
C ASP A 41 -15.70 -0.34 -1.24
N PRO A 42 -16.13 0.38 -2.30
CA PRO A 42 -15.51 1.64 -2.70
C PRO A 42 -15.53 2.73 -1.60
N ALA A 43 -16.47 2.71 -0.65
CA ALA A 43 -16.51 3.59 0.51
C ALA A 43 -15.34 3.33 1.47
N HIS A 44 -14.95 2.07 1.66
CA HIS A 44 -13.78 1.70 2.47
C HIS A 44 -12.50 2.30 1.88
N ARG A 45 -12.34 2.18 0.56
CA ARG A 45 -11.20 2.77 -0.16
C ARG A 45 -11.14 4.29 -0.02
N LYS A 46 -12.27 4.98 -0.18
CA LYS A 46 -12.33 6.45 -0.02
C LYS A 46 -11.97 6.90 1.40
N ALA A 47 -12.45 6.17 2.42
CA ALA A 47 -12.15 6.47 3.81
C ALA A 47 -10.66 6.24 4.12
N TYR A 48 -10.09 5.14 3.63
CA TYR A 48 -8.66 4.85 3.76
C TYR A 48 -7.79 5.92 3.11
N ASP A 49 -8.05 6.27 1.85
CA ASP A 49 -7.30 7.31 1.15
C ASP A 49 -7.33 8.65 1.91
N LYS A 50 -8.48 8.99 2.49
CA LYS A 50 -8.64 10.21 3.29
C LYS A 50 -7.89 10.11 4.62
N ALA A 51 -7.95 8.97 5.31
CA ALA A 51 -7.19 8.74 6.54
C ALA A 51 -5.67 8.78 6.29
N ALA A 52 -5.18 8.12 5.24
CA ALA A 52 -3.78 8.12 4.84
C ALA A 52 -3.28 9.53 4.47
N ARG A 53 -4.09 10.32 3.75
CA ARG A 53 -3.78 11.73 3.47
C ARG A 53 -3.69 12.58 4.73
N LEU A 54 -4.59 12.39 5.70
CA LEU A 54 -4.51 13.10 6.98
C LEU A 54 -3.26 12.68 7.77
N TRP A 55 -2.91 11.40 7.74
CA TRP A 55 -1.69 10.88 8.37
C TRP A 55 -0.42 11.48 7.77
N LEU A 56 -0.36 11.59 6.44
CA LEU A 56 0.71 12.28 5.71
C LEU A 56 0.80 13.76 6.08
N LEU A 57 -0.33 14.48 6.07
CA LEU A 57 -0.39 15.91 6.40
C LEU A 57 -0.03 16.20 7.86
N ALA A 58 -0.33 15.27 8.77
CA ALA A 58 0.04 15.37 10.18
C ALA A 58 1.54 15.15 10.44
N GLY A 59 2.33 14.79 9.41
CA GLY A 59 3.76 14.53 9.56
C GLY A 59 4.07 13.25 10.33
N LEU A 60 3.08 12.35 10.50
CA LEU A 60 3.22 11.06 11.19
C LEU A 60 3.80 9.97 10.28
N VAL A 61 4.49 10.36 9.20
CA VAL A 61 5.10 9.45 8.22
C VAL A 61 6.62 9.47 8.36
N PRO A 62 7.25 8.35 8.73
CA PRO A 62 8.67 8.16 8.47
C PRO A 62 8.88 8.10 6.94
N PRO A 63 9.85 8.86 6.39
CA PRO A 63 10.05 8.96 4.95
C PRO A 63 10.69 7.69 4.40
N THR A 64 9.93 6.64 4.08
CA THR A 64 10.45 5.51 3.28
C THR A 64 9.32 4.74 2.61
N ILE A 65 8.65 5.36 1.63
CA ILE A 65 8.31 4.59 0.43
C ILE A 65 9.22 5.15 -0.66
N ASP A 66 10.35 4.49 -0.84
CA ASP A 66 11.25 4.76 -1.96
C ASP A 66 10.61 4.15 -3.22
N VAL A 67 9.80 4.99 -3.89
CA VAL A 67 9.08 4.62 -5.11
C VAL A 67 10.05 4.27 -6.24
N ASP A 68 11.27 4.81 -6.20
CA ASP A 68 12.34 4.51 -7.16
C ASP A 68 12.93 3.12 -6.97
N ALA A 69 13.08 2.65 -5.72
CA ALA A 69 13.48 1.28 -5.40
C ALA A 69 12.46 0.26 -5.93
N TRP A 70 11.16 0.57 -5.85
CA TRP A 70 10.09 -0.28 -6.39
C TRP A 70 10.01 -0.27 -7.92
N LYS A 71 10.33 0.85 -8.58
CA LYS A 71 10.47 0.89 -10.05
C LYS A 71 11.69 0.09 -10.51
N LYS A 72 12.78 0.15 -9.77
CA LYS A 72 14.04 -0.55 -10.11
C LYS A 72 13.92 -2.07 -9.98
N THR A 73 13.17 -2.58 -9.01
CA THR A 73 12.89 -4.02 -8.88
C THR A 73 11.98 -4.52 -9.99
N ARG A 74 11.03 -3.72 -10.48
CA ARG A 74 10.17 -4.08 -11.62
C ARG A 74 10.95 -4.18 -12.94
N ASN A 75 11.90 -3.27 -13.16
CA ASN A 75 12.71 -3.28 -14.39
C ASN A 75 13.73 -4.43 -14.44
N ARG A 76 14.15 -4.96 -13.28
CA ARG A 76 15.05 -6.12 -13.19
C ARG A 76 14.36 -7.46 -13.53
N ALA A 77 13.03 -7.51 -13.50
CA ALA A 77 12.26 -8.72 -13.78
C ALA A 77 11.97 -8.94 -15.28
N SER A 78 12.49 -8.10 -16.20
CA SER A 78 12.45 -8.40 -17.64
C SER A 78 13.70 -9.20 -18.01
N PRO A 79 13.58 -10.50 -18.37
CA PRO A 79 14.70 -11.29 -18.88
C PRO A 79 14.94 -10.98 -20.37
N GLU A 80 15.08 -9.71 -20.73
CA GLU A 80 15.25 -9.29 -22.14
C GLU A 80 16.71 -9.05 -22.56
N ASP A 81 17.68 -9.33 -21.69
CA ASP A 81 19.12 -9.27 -22.00
C ASP A 81 19.80 -10.66 -21.92
N ALA A 82 19.08 -11.72 -22.30
CA ALA A 82 19.66 -13.03 -22.55
C ALA A 82 19.80 -13.29 -24.06
N ALA A 83 20.49 -12.38 -24.76
CA ALA A 83 21.06 -12.66 -26.06
C ALA A 83 22.31 -11.81 -26.28
N PRO A 84 23.50 -12.43 -26.35
CA PRO A 84 24.45 -12.06 -27.36
C PRO A 84 24.28 -13.01 -28.55
N SER A 85 23.94 -12.38 -29.68
CA SER A 85 23.93 -12.93 -31.02
C SER A 85 25.28 -13.54 -31.42
N ASP A 86 25.18 -14.38 -32.44
CA ASP A 86 26.17 -15.19 -33.15
C ASP A 86 27.50 -14.52 -33.56
N ASP A 87 28.42 -15.39 -33.97
CA ASP A 87 29.61 -15.19 -34.82
C ASP A 87 30.92 -14.69 -34.16
N ASP A 88 31.91 -15.58 -34.04
CA ASP A 88 33.18 -15.48 -34.81
C ASP A 88 34.10 -16.71 -34.60
N ALA A 89 34.64 -17.21 -35.72
CA ALA A 89 35.70 -18.23 -35.96
C ALA A 89 35.34 -19.73 -36.03
#